data_AF-A0A9E2NYU5-F1
#
_entry.id   AF-A0A9E2NYU5-F1
#
_cell.length_a   1.000
_cell.length_b   1.000
_cell.length_c   1.000
_cell.angle_alpha   90.00
_cell.angle_beta   90.00
_cell.angle_gamma   90.00
#
_symmetry.space_group_name_H-M   'P 1'
#
loop_
_entity.id
_entity.type
_entity.pdbx_description
1 polymer ?
#
loop_
_entity_poly.entity_id
_entity_poly.type
_entity_poly.pdbx_seq_one_letter_code
_entity_poly.pdbx_strand_id
1 'polypeptide(L)'
;MSNKMAVFNKLKATMQELEWHSTFDFESYEINAEDKAFIEKKEELISNSFKKYSSSKYDICVALMEVKVRLQKSGEGSFMAWYTHLGFTKDKVSELLKTYELYIQAPHMKDYISSLSGVAVRLLTHKDVSPLLALDIMEKGVKNMEDIKEIIELALSPVEKKAIEYKSSISKKSLGAIKSIEKQIKKSSSPTELNSAKKEIEAMKKLLSDMEEDILIREKEYENKNNLKLPTSPAPMIEVPTVEEFNNASAFIDEKGHIYFVRGGIGNSEFKVYFAKTLSDYKNDFRVHGVKSPLLPYRKTRGEAYADLISYARNKKMKPLKEDN
;
A
#
# COMPACT_ATOMS: atom_id res chain seq x y z
N MET A 1 10.22 29.69 31.56
CA MET A 1 8.99 29.75 30.72
C MET A 1 9.25 29.71 29.20
N SER A 2 10.47 29.96 28.71
CA SER A 2 10.77 30.04 27.27
C SER A 2 10.71 28.73 26.47
N ASN A 3 10.97 27.58 27.10
CA ASN A 3 11.09 26.30 26.39
C ASN A 3 9.72 25.66 26.05
N LYS A 4 8.68 25.91 26.87
CA LYS A 4 7.31 25.44 26.61
C LYS A 4 6.67 26.17 25.42
N MET A 5 6.91 27.48 25.30
CA MET A 5 6.45 28.28 24.15
C MET A 5 7.15 27.86 22.86
N ALA A 6 8.44 27.55 22.89
CA ALA A 6 9.17 27.05 21.72
C ALA A 6 8.67 25.67 21.27
N VAL A 7 8.41 24.75 22.20
CA VAL A 7 7.81 23.44 21.88
C VAL A 7 6.38 23.60 21.36
N PHE A 8 5.57 24.48 21.94
CA PHE A 8 4.20 24.73 21.49
C PHE A 8 4.15 25.41 20.11
N ASN A 9 5.06 26.35 19.83
CA ASN A 9 5.19 26.98 18.51
C ASN A 9 5.75 26.00 17.47
N LYS A 10 6.67 25.11 17.86
CA LYS A 10 7.16 24.04 16.99
C LYS A 10 6.07 23.03 16.71
N LEU A 11 5.26 22.65 17.70
CA LEU A 11 4.10 21.78 17.53
C LEU A 11 3.04 22.43 16.64
N LYS A 12 2.78 23.73 16.82
CA LYS A 12 1.86 24.51 15.99
C LYS A 12 2.37 24.63 14.55
N ALA A 13 3.67 24.79 14.34
CA ALA A 13 4.31 24.79 13.02
C ALA A 13 4.26 23.40 12.36
N THR A 14 4.54 22.31 13.10
CA THR A 14 4.42 20.93 12.60
C THR A 14 2.96 20.52 12.35
N MET A 15 1.99 21.11 13.07
CA MET A 15 0.56 20.97 12.79
C MET A 15 0.10 21.83 11.62
N GLN A 16 0.78 22.95 11.33
CA GLN A 16 0.58 23.78 10.13
C GLN A 16 1.23 23.16 8.87
N GLU A 17 2.26 22.33 8.99
CA GLU A 17 2.89 21.64 7.84
C GLU A 17 2.08 20.47 7.27
N LEU A 18 0.93 20.13 7.85
CA LEU A 18 -0.11 19.29 7.20
C LEU A 18 -1.21 20.20 6.63
N GLU A 19 -0.81 21.24 5.88
CA GLU A 19 -1.77 22.08 5.16
C GLU A 19 -2.63 21.18 4.26
N TRP A 20 -3.95 21.27 4.44
CA TRP A 20 -4.89 20.60 3.56
C TRP A 20 -4.75 21.22 2.18
N HIS A 21 -4.38 20.42 1.19
CA HIS A 21 -4.34 20.82 -0.21
C HIS A 21 -5.47 20.10 -0.93
N SER A 22 -6.40 20.85 -1.49
CA SER A 22 -7.46 20.29 -2.29
C SER A 22 -6.90 19.68 -3.57
N THR A 23 -7.33 18.46 -3.90
CA THR A 23 -7.07 17.84 -5.20
C THR A 23 -8.23 18.05 -6.17
N PHE A 24 -9.21 18.89 -5.81
CA PHE A 24 -10.32 19.24 -6.67
C PHE A 24 -9.84 20.15 -7.80
N ASP A 25 -10.22 19.84 -9.04
CA ASP A 25 -9.85 20.61 -10.21
C ASP A 25 -10.73 21.86 -10.32
N PHE A 26 -10.37 22.94 -9.60
CA PHE A 26 -11.11 24.20 -9.65
C PHE A 26 -11.05 24.90 -11.01
N GLU A 27 -10.00 24.64 -11.79
CA GLU A 27 -9.75 25.34 -13.06
C GLU A 27 -10.75 24.91 -14.14
N SER A 28 -11.06 23.62 -14.26
CA SER A 28 -12.02 23.13 -15.25
C SER A 28 -13.47 23.60 -15.02
N TYR A 29 -13.78 24.08 -13.81
CA TYR A 29 -15.10 24.62 -13.45
C TYR A 29 -15.13 26.14 -13.33
N GLU A 30 -14.06 26.83 -13.75
CA GLU A 30 -13.96 28.30 -13.76
C GLU A 30 -14.28 28.95 -12.40
N ILE A 31 -13.95 28.25 -11.30
CA ILE A 31 -14.22 28.74 -9.94
C ILE A 31 -13.25 29.86 -9.60
N ASN A 32 -13.79 30.98 -9.10
CA ASN A 32 -12.98 32.14 -8.75
C ASN A 32 -12.11 31.91 -7.48
N ALA A 33 -11.11 32.77 -7.28
CA ALA A 33 -10.14 32.61 -6.20
C ALA A 33 -10.75 32.74 -4.78
N GLU A 34 -11.81 33.54 -4.61
CA GLU A 34 -12.48 33.71 -3.31
C GLU A 34 -13.24 32.44 -2.91
N ASP A 35 -14.02 31.90 -3.85
CA ASP A 35 -14.77 30.65 -3.65
C ASP A 35 -13.84 29.46 -3.48
N LYS A 36 -12.75 29.39 -4.25
CA LYS A 36 -11.70 28.38 -4.07
C LYS A 36 -11.16 28.36 -2.64
N ALA A 37 -10.74 29.52 -2.12
CA ALA A 37 -10.21 29.62 -0.76
C ALA A 37 -11.25 29.25 0.32
N PHE A 38 -12.51 29.59 0.10
CA PHE A 38 -13.60 29.17 0.99
C PHE A 38 -13.80 27.65 0.97
N ILE A 39 -13.84 27.03 -0.22
CA ILE A 39 -14.05 25.59 -0.39
C ILE A 39 -12.89 24.80 0.24
N GLU A 40 -11.64 25.19 -0.03
CA GLU A 40 -10.45 24.56 0.57
C GLU A 40 -10.52 24.55 2.11
N LYS A 41 -10.95 25.65 2.72
CA LYS A 41 -11.15 25.74 4.18
C LYS A 41 -12.27 24.82 4.69
N LYS A 42 -13.32 24.60 3.90
CA LYS A 42 -14.40 23.66 4.26
C LYS A 42 -13.94 22.22 4.11
N GLU A 43 -13.19 21.89 3.07
CA GLU A 43 -12.60 20.57 2.90
C GLU A 43 -11.63 20.23 4.04
N GLU A 44 -10.79 21.18 4.46
CA GLU A 44 -9.93 21.02 5.64
C GLU A 44 -10.76 20.71 6.90
N LEU A 45 -11.83 21.47 7.13
CA LEU A 45 -12.73 21.23 8.27
C LEU A 45 -13.35 19.83 8.21
N ILE A 46 -13.77 19.39 7.04
CA ILE A 46 -14.37 18.07 6.82
C ILE A 46 -13.31 16.98 7.10
N SER A 47 -12.11 17.09 6.53
CA SER A 47 -11.02 16.14 6.75
C SER A 47 -10.65 16.02 8.24
N ASN A 48 -10.49 17.16 8.91
CA ASN A 48 -10.20 17.19 10.34
C ASN A 48 -11.35 16.60 11.19
N SER A 49 -12.60 16.82 10.78
CA SER A 49 -13.76 16.22 11.44
C SER A 49 -13.79 14.70 11.27
N PHE A 50 -13.40 14.18 10.10
CA PHE A 50 -13.25 12.74 9.89
C PHE A 50 -12.14 12.13 10.75
N LYS A 51 -10.96 12.77 10.85
CA LYS A 51 -9.88 12.30 11.74
C LYS A 51 -10.33 12.23 13.20
N LYS A 52 -11.09 13.23 13.65
CA LYS A 52 -11.71 13.23 14.98
C LYS A 52 -12.72 12.10 15.12
N TYR A 53 -13.59 11.89 14.14
CA TYR A 53 -14.55 10.79 14.14
C TYR A 53 -13.86 9.42 14.22
N SER A 54 -12.81 9.18 13.42
CA SER A 54 -12.00 7.97 13.48
C SER A 54 -11.40 7.74 14.86
N SER A 55 -10.89 8.82 15.49
CA SER A 55 -10.36 8.74 16.84
C SER A 55 -11.42 8.43 17.88
N SER A 56 -12.57 9.11 17.85
CA SER A 56 -13.69 8.83 18.73
C SER A 56 -14.22 7.40 18.57
N LYS A 57 -14.32 6.90 17.33
CA LYS A 57 -14.75 5.52 17.06
C LYS A 57 -13.79 4.50 17.68
N TYR A 58 -12.48 4.73 17.54
CA TYR A 58 -11.46 3.91 18.19
C TYR A 58 -11.60 3.93 19.72
N ASP A 59 -11.74 5.11 20.33
CA ASP A 59 -11.85 5.24 21.79
C ASP A 59 -13.11 4.53 22.32
N ILE A 60 -14.23 4.62 21.60
CA ILE A 60 -15.46 3.87 21.90
C ILE A 60 -15.20 2.35 21.84
N CYS A 61 -14.53 1.87 20.80
CA CYS A 61 -14.17 0.46 20.64
C CYS A 61 -13.31 -0.04 21.81
N VAL A 62 -12.29 0.72 22.20
CA VAL A 62 -11.42 0.42 23.35
C VAL A 62 -12.23 0.34 24.65
N ALA A 63 -13.02 1.38 24.94
CA ALA A 63 -13.82 1.45 26.17
C ALA A 63 -14.83 0.28 26.27
N LEU A 64 -15.50 -0.06 25.17
CA LEU A 64 -16.42 -1.20 25.12
C LEU A 64 -15.71 -2.51 25.46
N MET A 65 -14.51 -2.73 24.92
CA MET A 65 -13.71 -3.94 25.19
C MET A 65 -13.20 -4.01 26.62
N GLU A 66 -12.67 -2.90 27.16
CA GLU A 66 -12.20 -2.85 28.54
C GLU A 66 -13.32 -3.14 29.55
N VAL A 67 -14.50 -2.54 29.33
CA VAL A 67 -15.67 -2.79 30.18
C VAL A 67 -16.19 -4.21 30.01
N LYS A 68 -16.21 -4.76 28.78
CA LYS A 68 -16.57 -6.16 28.52
C LYS A 68 -15.71 -7.11 29.36
N VAL A 69 -14.38 -6.93 29.35
CA VAL A 69 -13.44 -7.77 30.12
C VAL A 69 -13.67 -7.67 31.63
N ARG A 70 -14.01 -6.48 32.15
CA ARG A 70 -14.31 -6.29 33.58
C ARG A 70 -15.64 -6.91 33.98
N LEU A 71 -16.70 -6.68 33.19
CA LEU A 71 -18.05 -7.15 33.49
C LEU A 71 -18.24 -8.65 33.25
N GLN A 72 -17.41 -9.28 32.40
CA GLN A 72 -17.34 -10.75 32.30
C GLN A 72 -17.13 -11.44 33.65
N LYS A 73 -16.50 -10.77 34.62
CA LYS A 73 -16.25 -11.30 35.98
C LYS A 73 -17.40 -11.08 36.96
N SER A 74 -18.37 -10.22 36.62
CA SER A 74 -19.37 -9.67 37.54
C SER A 74 -20.75 -10.31 37.44
N GLY A 75 -20.95 -11.22 36.47
CA GLY A 75 -22.21 -11.96 36.26
C GLY A 75 -22.68 -11.93 34.80
N GLU A 76 -23.36 -12.99 34.38
CA GLU A 76 -23.92 -13.12 33.02
C GLU A 76 -24.92 -12.00 32.72
N GLY A 77 -24.87 -11.42 31.52
CA GLY A 77 -25.76 -10.33 31.09
C GLY A 77 -25.42 -8.92 31.58
N SER A 78 -24.51 -8.75 32.54
CA SER A 78 -24.11 -7.43 33.09
C SER A 78 -23.59 -6.46 32.03
N PHE A 79 -22.74 -6.94 31.11
CA PHE A 79 -22.25 -6.13 29.98
C PHE A 79 -23.37 -5.65 29.06
N MET A 80 -24.38 -6.51 28.81
CA MET A 80 -25.54 -6.17 27.99
C MET A 80 -26.40 -5.09 28.63
N ALA A 81 -26.68 -5.21 29.92
CA ALA A 81 -27.41 -4.19 30.66
C ALA A 81 -26.70 -2.83 30.61
N TRP A 82 -25.38 -2.82 30.80
CA TRP A 82 -24.58 -1.59 30.79
C TRP A 82 -24.57 -0.89 29.43
N TYR A 83 -24.28 -1.60 28.33
CA TYR A 83 -24.24 -0.94 27.02
C TYR A 83 -25.64 -0.51 26.56
N THR A 84 -26.70 -1.23 26.97
CA THR A 84 -28.08 -0.88 26.60
C THR A 84 -28.51 0.40 27.32
N HIS A 85 -28.08 0.59 28.57
CA HIS A 85 -28.29 1.84 29.31
C HIS A 85 -27.63 3.05 28.62
N LEU A 86 -26.50 2.85 27.93
CA LEU A 86 -25.84 3.88 27.12
C LEU A 86 -26.51 4.11 25.75
N GLY A 87 -27.59 3.39 25.43
CA GLY A 87 -28.32 3.51 24.17
C GLY A 87 -27.75 2.67 23.01
N PHE A 88 -26.79 1.77 23.27
CA PHE A 88 -26.30 0.87 22.23
C PHE A 88 -27.22 -0.33 22.02
N THR A 89 -27.36 -0.75 20.77
CA THR A 89 -27.97 -2.03 20.41
C THR A 89 -26.93 -3.15 20.43
N LYS A 90 -27.39 -4.39 20.60
CA LYS A 90 -26.52 -5.59 20.51
C LYS A 90 -25.75 -5.64 19.19
N ASP A 91 -26.42 -5.32 18.07
CA ASP A 91 -25.79 -5.33 16.75
C ASP A 91 -24.69 -4.28 16.63
N LYS A 92 -24.93 -3.08 17.16
CA LYS A 92 -23.91 -2.02 17.12
C LYS A 92 -22.71 -2.34 17.99
N VAL A 93 -22.93 -2.90 19.17
CA VAL A 93 -21.82 -3.36 20.03
C VAL A 93 -21.05 -4.48 19.34
N SER A 94 -21.73 -5.47 18.75
CA SER A 94 -21.08 -6.55 17.99
C SER A 94 -20.20 -6.00 16.86
N GLU A 95 -20.70 -5.04 16.08
CA GLU A 95 -19.94 -4.35 15.03
C GLU A 95 -18.71 -3.63 15.59
N LEU A 96 -18.86 -2.86 16.69
CA LEU A 96 -17.76 -2.10 17.29
C LEU A 96 -16.69 -3.00 17.91
N LEU A 97 -17.07 -4.10 18.54
CA LEU A 97 -16.12 -5.08 19.07
C LEU A 97 -15.34 -5.78 17.96
N LYS A 98 -16.00 -6.15 16.85
CA LYS A 98 -15.31 -6.69 15.66
C LYS A 98 -14.39 -5.65 15.00
N THR A 99 -14.81 -4.38 14.97
CA THR A 99 -13.94 -3.29 14.49
C THR A 99 -12.68 -3.18 15.36
N TYR A 100 -12.82 -3.37 16.68
CA TYR A 100 -11.67 -3.40 17.59
C TYR A 100 -10.67 -4.51 17.26
N GLU A 101 -11.14 -5.71 16.91
CA GLU A 101 -10.26 -6.81 16.49
C GLU A 101 -9.37 -6.40 15.31
N LEU A 102 -9.91 -5.66 14.35
CA LEU A 102 -9.13 -5.13 13.21
C LEU A 102 -8.11 -4.07 13.66
N TYR A 103 -8.46 -3.18 14.59
CA TYR A 103 -7.50 -2.20 15.12
C TYR A 103 -6.29 -2.84 15.80
N ILE A 104 -6.48 -3.97 16.48
CA ILE A 104 -5.37 -4.71 17.10
C ILE A 104 -4.50 -5.39 16.04
N GLN A 105 -5.10 -5.88 14.96
CA GLN A 105 -4.38 -6.52 13.85
C GLN A 105 -3.56 -5.50 13.04
N ALA A 106 -4.12 -4.30 12.79
CA ALA A 106 -3.47 -3.26 12.00
C ALA A 106 -3.56 -1.87 12.67
N PRO A 107 -2.79 -1.62 13.75
CA PRO A 107 -2.86 -0.34 14.49
C PRO A 107 -2.52 0.88 13.64
N HIS A 108 -1.66 0.69 12.63
CA HIS A 108 -1.24 1.73 11.70
C HIS A 108 -2.32 2.11 10.67
N MET A 109 -3.40 1.33 10.58
CA MET A 109 -4.51 1.53 9.62
C MET A 109 -5.76 2.12 10.28
N LYS A 110 -5.62 2.86 11.38
CA LYS A 110 -6.74 3.39 12.19
C LYS A 110 -7.80 4.13 11.36
N ASP A 111 -7.38 5.06 10.49
CA ASP A 111 -8.32 5.86 9.70
C ASP A 111 -9.03 5.02 8.63
N TYR A 112 -8.31 4.06 8.05
CA TYR A 112 -8.87 3.10 7.10
C TYR A 112 -9.96 2.24 7.76
N ILE A 113 -9.64 1.59 8.89
CA ILE A 113 -10.56 0.72 9.62
C ILE A 113 -11.78 1.51 10.11
N SER A 114 -11.57 2.75 10.56
CA SER A 114 -12.64 3.65 10.97
C SER A 114 -13.65 3.91 9.85
N SER A 115 -13.18 3.95 8.60
CA SER A 115 -13.99 4.19 7.40
C SER A 115 -14.74 2.97 6.88
N LEU A 116 -14.43 1.76 7.36
CA LEU A 116 -15.11 0.54 6.91
C LEU A 116 -16.58 0.53 7.29
N SER A 117 -17.41 0.03 6.37
CA SER A 117 -18.82 -0.26 6.63
C SER A 117 -18.96 -1.45 7.59
N GLY A 118 -20.08 -1.52 8.32
CA GLY A 118 -20.35 -2.68 9.19
C GLY A 118 -20.40 -4.01 8.43
N VAL A 119 -20.74 -3.98 7.13
CA VAL A 119 -20.70 -5.17 6.26
C VAL A 119 -19.25 -5.60 6.00
N ALA A 120 -18.38 -4.67 5.62
CA ALA A 120 -16.96 -4.93 5.40
C ALA A 120 -16.28 -5.47 6.65
N VAL A 121 -16.54 -4.87 7.82
CA VAL A 121 -16.03 -5.37 9.11
C VAL A 121 -16.48 -6.81 9.35
N ARG A 122 -17.74 -7.16 9.08
CA ARG A 122 -18.24 -8.53 9.27
C ARG A 122 -17.60 -9.54 8.32
N LEU A 123 -17.32 -9.17 7.07
CA LEU A 123 -16.63 -10.02 6.11
C LEU A 123 -15.18 -10.28 6.55
N LEU A 124 -14.44 -9.22 6.91
CA LEU A 124 -13.04 -9.32 7.32
C LEU A 124 -12.86 -10.06 8.66
N THR A 125 -13.87 -10.02 9.53
CA THR A 125 -13.87 -10.73 10.82
C THR A 125 -14.71 -12.00 10.79
N HIS A 126 -14.99 -12.53 9.60
CA HIS A 126 -15.68 -13.82 9.49
C HIS A 126 -14.78 -14.94 10.00
N LYS A 127 -15.36 -15.94 10.67
CA LYS A 127 -14.62 -17.07 11.27
C LYS A 127 -13.75 -17.85 10.28
N ASP A 128 -14.13 -17.85 9.00
CA ASP A 128 -13.43 -18.57 7.94
C ASP A 128 -12.31 -17.71 7.30
N VAL A 129 -12.22 -16.43 7.65
CA VAL A 129 -11.19 -15.50 7.16
C VAL A 129 -10.06 -15.45 8.17
N SER A 130 -8.85 -15.85 7.75
CA SER A 130 -7.68 -15.77 8.63
C SER A 130 -7.28 -14.31 8.87
N PRO A 131 -6.71 -13.98 10.06
CA PRO A 131 -6.21 -12.62 10.33
C PRO A 131 -5.19 -12.11 9.30
N LEU A 132 -4.37 -13.01 8.74
CA LEU A 132 -3.39 -12.65 7.70
C LEU A 132 -4.07 -12.27 6.38
N LEU A 133 -5.11 -12.99 5.98
CA LEU A 133 -5.90 -12.66 4.79
C LEU A 133 -6.64 -11.33 4.97
N ALA A 134 -7.22 -11.11 6.15
CA ALA A 134 -7.88 -9.84 6.47
C ALA A 134 -6.88 -8.66 6.40
N LEU A 135 -5.67 -8.82 6.94
CA LEU A 135 -4.62 -7.82 6.87
C LEU A 135 -4.21 -7.51 5.42
N ASP A 136 -3.98 -8.54 4.59
CA ASP A 136 -3.62 -8.37 3.17
C ASP A 136 -4.70 -7.60 2.40
N ILE A 137 -5.99 -7.92 2.62
CA ILE A 137 -7.11 -7.20 2.00
C ILE A 137 -7.13 -5.73 2.46
N MET A 138 -6.90 -5.48 3.75
CA MET A 138 -6.86 -4.11 4.29
C MET A 138 -5.67 -3.31 3.73
N GLU A 139 -4.47 -3.90 3.67
CA GLU A 139 -3.26 -3.26 3.14
C GLU A 139 -3.39 -2.92 1.65
N LYS A 140 -4.17 -3.71 0.89
CA LYS A 140 -4.56 -3.39 -0.49
C LYS A 140 -5.55 -2.23 -0.61
N GLY A 141 -6.11 -1.74 0.50
CA GLY A 141 -7.00 -0.58 0.54
C GLY A 141 -8.42 -0.84 0.05
N VAL A 142 -8.84 -2.11 -0.06
CA VAL A 142 -10.15 -2.51 -0.61
C VAL A 142 -11.27 -2.28 0.40
N LYS A 143 -12.09 -1.24 0.17
CA LYS A 143 -13.19 -0.86 1.08
C LYS A 143 -14.56 -1.34 0.63
N ASN A 144 -14.73 -1.61 -0.66
CA ASN A 144 -15.98 -2.06 -1.25
C ASN A 144 -16.31 -3.48 -0.77
N MET A 145 -17.59 -3.76 -0.48
CA MET A 145 -17.98 -5.05 0.09
C MET A 145 -18.00 -6.19 -0.92
N GLU A 146 -18.36 -5.93 -2.17
CA GLU A 146 -18.34 -6.89 -3.27
C GLU A 146 -16.90 -7.35 -3.53
N ASP A 147 -15.97 -6.41 -3.60
CA ASP A 147 -14.55 -6.70 -3.87
C ASP A 147 -13.91 -7.48 -2.72
N ILE A 148 -14.17 -7.05 -1.46
CA ILE A 148 -13.71 -7.79 -0.27
C ILE A 148 -14.24 -9.23 -0.31
N LYS A 149 -15.52 -9.39 -0.67
CA LYS A 149 -16.17 -10.70 -0.72
C LYS A 149 -15.55 -11.58 -1.81
N GLU A 150 -15.33 -11.04 -3.00
CA GLU A 150 -14.70 -11.77 -4.11
C GLU A 150 -13.29 -12.24 -3.76
N ILE A 151 -12.46 -11.37 -3.18
CA ILE A 151 -11.10 -11.73 -2.75
C ILE A 151 -11.13 -12.85 -1.69
N ILE A 152 -12.06 -12.77 -0.74
CA ILE A 152 -12.25 -13.83 0.26
C ILE A 152 -12.68 -15.14 -0.40
N GLU A 153 -13.64 -15.12 -1.32
CA GLU A 153 -14.11 -16.32 -2.02
C GLU A 153 -12.99 -16.97 -2.84
N LEU A 154 -12.18 -16.17 -3.54
CA LEU A 154 -11.01 -16.65 -4.28
C LEU A 154 -9.96 -17.27 -3.36
N ALA A 155 -9.71 -16.66 -2.20
CA ALA A 155 -8.71 -17.14 -1.24
C ALA A 155 -9.15 -18.39 -0.46
N LEU A 156 -10.46 -18.55 -0.22
CA LEU A 156 -11.04 -19.66 0.54
C LEU A 156 -11.48 -20.84 -0.33
N SER A 157 -11.47 -20.69 -1.66
CA SER A 157 -11.78 -21.80 -2.57
C SER A 157 -10.79 -22.95 -2.35
N PRO A 158 -11.26 -24.18 -2.05
CA PRO A 158 -10.37 -25.30 -1.76
C PRO A 158 -9.50 -25.56 -2.99
N VAL A 159 -8.19 -25.69 -2.75
CA VAL A 159 -7.22 -26.24 -3.72
C VAL A 159 -7.50 -27.75 -3.86
N GLU A 160 -8.68 -28.11 -4.35
CA GLU A 160 -8.94 -29.44 -4.87
C GLU A 160 -8.68 -29.39 -6.39
N LYS A 161 -7.76 -30.25 -6.83
CA LYS A 161 -7.67 -30.68 -8.23
C LYS A 161 -8.95 -31.46 -8.60
N LYS A 162 -10.08 -30.78 -8.69
CA LYS A 162 -11.25 -31.26 -9.43
C LYS A 162 -11.16 -30.65 -10.82
N ALA A 163 -11.45 -31.47 -11.83
CA ALA A 163 -11.52 -31.03 -13.21
C ALA A 163 -12.32 -29.73 -13.24
N ILE A 164 -11.66 -28.63 -13.60
CA ILE A 164 -12.29 -27.32 -13.69
C ILE A 164 -13.36 -27.45 -14.76
N GLU A 165 -14.61 -27.65 -14.33
CA GLU A 165 -15.75 -27.46 -15.20
C GLU A 165 -15.89 -25.95 -15.35
N TYR A 166 -15.20 -25.41 -16.37
CA TYR A 166 -15.18 -24.00 -16.70
C TYR A 166 -16.62 -23.55 -17.02
N LYS A 167 -17.31 -23.02 -16.01
CA LYS A 167 -18.63 -22.40 -16.20
C LYS A 167 -18.48 -21.14 -17.04
N SER A 168 -18.83 -21.28 -18.32
CA SER A 168 -19.42 -20.30 -19.26
C SER A 168 -18.83 -18.90 -19.48
N SER A 169 -17.80 -18.43 -18.77
CA SER A 169 -17.27 -17.06 -18.95
C SER A 169 -16.00 -16.98 -19.81
N ILE A 170 -15.24 -18.07 -19.94
CA ILE A 170 -14.02 -18.09 -20.75
C ILE A 170 -14.36 -18.40 -22.22
N SER A 171 -13.88 -17.56 -23.13
CA SER A 171 -14.14 -17.75 -24.57
C SER A 171 -13.65 -19.12 -25.06
N LYS A 172 -14.39 -19.73 -25.99
CA LYS A 172 -14.01 -21.03 -26.59
C LYS A 172 -12.59 -21.01 -27.18
N LYS A 173 -12.12 -19.85 -27.67
CA LYS A 173 -10.76 -19.67 -28.22
C LYS A 173 -9.70 -19.77 -27.13
N SER A 174 -9.91 -19.07 -26.01
CA SER A 174 -9.00 -19.08 -24.86
C SER A 174 -8.91 -20.48 -24.23
N LEU A 175 -10.05 -21.18 -24.09
CA LEU A 175 -10.06 -22.57 -23.66
C LEU A 175 -9.31 -23.50 -24.61
N GLY A 176 -9.37 -23.25 -25.92
CA GLY A 176 -8.61 -23.99 -26.92
C GLY A 176 -7.10 -23.86 -26.72
N ALA A 177 -6.61 -22.65 -26.47
CA ALA A 177 -5.19 -22.40 -26.19
C ALA A 177 -4.72 -23.11 -24.91
N ILE A 178 -5.48 -23.00 -23.82
CA ILE A 178 -5.18 -23.65 -22.54
C ILE A 178 -5.14 -25.19 -22.70
N LYS A 179 -6.12 -25.76 -23.40
CA LYS A 179 -6.15 -27.21 -23.68
C LYS A 179 -4.99 -27.67 -24.57
N SER A 180 -4.50 -26.81 -25.46
CA SER A 180 -3.33 -27.12 -26.28
C SER A 180 -2.07 -27.25 -25.43
N ILE A 181 -1.83 -26.29 -24.53
CA ILE A 181 -0.71 -26.33 -23.57
C ILE A 181 -0.84 -27.53 -22.64
N GLU A 182 -2.05 -27.82 -22.14
CA GLU A 182 -2.31 -29.00 -21.32
C GLU A 182 -1.97 -30.31 -22.06
N LYS A 183 -2.30 -30.39 -23.36
CA LYS A 183 -1.97 -31.54 -24.20
C LYS A 183 -0.47 -31.63 -24.50
N GLN A 184 0.23 -30.50 -24.64
CA GLN A 184 1.68 -30.46 -24.79
C GLN A 184 2.38 -30.97 -23.53
N ILE A 185 1.96 -30.52 -22.34
CA ILE A 185 2.50 -31.00 -21.06
C ILE A 185 2.26 -32.51 -20.87
N LYS A 186 1.10 -33.03 -21.28
CA LYS A 186 0.78 -34.46 -21.18
C LYS A 186 1.55 -35.33 -22.18
N LYS A 187 2.04 -34.76 -23.28
CA LYS A 187 2.74 -35.47 -24.36
C LYS A 187 4.25 -35.23 -24.38
N SER A 188 4.74 -34.23 -23.66
CA SER A 188 6.15 -33.88 -23.63
C SER A 188 6.98 -35.02 -23.06
N SER A 189 7.97 -35.47 -23.83
CA SER A 189 8.85 -36.57 -23.46
C SER A 189 10.25 -36.10 -23.09
N SER A 190 10.50 -34.78 -23.17
CA SER A 190 11.80 -34.18 -22.87
C SER A 190 11.72 -32.96 -21.95
N PRO A 191 12.76 -32.70 -21.13
CA PRO A 191 12.84 -31.50 -20.29
C PRO A 191 12.79 -30.17 -21.10
N THR A 192 13.24 -30.20 -22.35
CA THR A 192 13.27 -29.02 -23.23
C THR A 192 11.87 -28.61 -23.68
N GLU A 193 11.00 -29.58 -23.98
CA GLU A 193 9.58 -29.35 -24.35
C GLU A 193 8.75 -28.84 -23.17
N LEU A 194 9.05 -29.32 -21.95
CA LEU A 194 8.45 -28.81 -20.72
C LEU A 194 8.88 -27.36 -20.46
N ASN A 195 10.13 -27.02 -20.76
CA ASN A 195 10.64 -25.66 -20.58
C ASN A 195 10.00 -24.67 -21.58
N SER A 196 9.70 -25.09 -22.81
CA SER A 196 8.96 -24.25 -23.76
C SER A 196 7.52 -24.01 -23.31
N ALA A 197 6.80 -25.03 -22.85
CA ALA A 197 5.45 -24.87 -22.29
C ALA A 197 5.46 -23.97 -21.04
N LYS A 198 6.50 -24.08 -20.20
CA LYS A 198 6.69 -23.21 -19.04
C LYS A 198 6.88 -21.74 -19.43
N LYS A 199 7.73 -21.45 -20.42
CA LYS A 199 7.95 -20.09 -20.94
C LYS A 199 6.67 -19.49 -21.54
N GLU A 200 5.89 -20.30 -22.24
CA GLU A 200 4.60 -19.88 -22.81
C GLU A 200 3.60 -19.52 -21.71
N ILE A 201 3.51 -20.33 -20.65
CA ILE A 201 2.68 -20.02 -19.47
C ILE A 201 3.15 -18.74 -18.77
N GLU A 202 4.46 -18.54 -18.60
CA GLU A 202 4.99 -17.33 -17.97
C GLU A 202 4.69 -16.07 -18.81
N ALA A 203 4.76 -16.16 -20.13
CA ALA A 203 4.38 -15.05 -21.02
C ALA A 203 2.88 -14.73 -20.93
N MET A 204 2.01 -15.76 -20.91
CA MET A 204 0.58 -15.57 -20.74
C MET A 204 0.24 -14.94 -19.39
N LYS A 205 0.90 -15.36 -18.31
CA LYS A 205 0.74 -14.76 -16.97
C LYS A 205 1.11 -13.29 -16.97
N LYS A 206 2.22 -12.93 -17.61
CA LYS A 206 2.64 -11.54 -17.70
C LYS A 206 1.62 -10.67 -18.45
N LEU A 207 1.18 -11.12 -19.62
CA LEU A 207 0.16 -10.39 -20.40
C LEU A 207 -1.15 -10.22 -19.64
N LEU A 208 -1.62 -11.25 -18.94
CA LEU A 208 -2.83 -11.17 -18.13
C LEU A 208 -2.65 -10.22 -16.94
N SER A 209 -1.48 -10.21 -16.30
CA SER A 209 -1.15 -9.28 -15.22
C SER A 209 -1.14 -7.82 -15.69
N ASP A 210 -0.57 -7.55 -16.87
CA ASP A 210 -0.55 -6.20 -17.45
C ASP A 210 -2.00 -5.74 -17.78
N MET A 211 -2.85 -6.66 -18.27
CA MET A 211 -4.27 -6.38 -18.53
C MET A 211 -5.09 -6.19 -17.25
N GLU A 212 -4.77 -6.89 -16.17
CA GLU A 212 -5.37 -6.68 -14.84
C GLU A 212 -5.01 -5.29 -14.30
N GLU A 213 -3.77 -4.83 -14.51
CA GLU A 213 -3.35 -3.48 -14.14
C GLU A 213 -4.12 -2.40 -14.92
N ASP A 214 -4.33 -2.59 -16.23
CA ASP A 214 -5.18 -1.74 -17.06
C ASP A 214 -6.64 -1.70 -16.58
N ILE A 215 -7.18 -2.85 -16.14
CA ILE A 215 -8.53 -2.94 -15.58
C ILE A 215 -8.59 -2.14 -14.27
N LEU A 216 -7.61 -2.31 -13.37
CA LEU A 216 -7.55 -1.56 -12.11
C LEU A 216 -7.46 -0.05 -12.33
N ILE A 217 -6.73 0.39 -13.36
CA ILE A 217 -6.66 1.81 -13.75
C ILE A 217 -8.07 2.29 -14.17
N ARG A 218 -8.76 1.55 -15.03
CA ARG A 218 -10.12 1.92 -15.47
C ARG A 218 -11.15 1.83 -14.35
N GLU A 219 -11.08 0.83 -13.48
CA GLU A 219 -11.96 0.71 -12.32
C GLU A 219 -11.81 1.90 -11.38
N LYS A 220 -10.58 2.36 -11.13
CA LYS A 220 -10.34 3.62 -10.40
C LYS A 220 -10.97 4.83 -11.09
N GLU A 221 -10.96 4.88 -12.43
CA GLU A 221 -11.66 5.93 -13.20
C GLU A 221 -13.18 5.86 -13.05
N TYR A 222 -13.76 4.66 -12.89
CA TYR A 222 -15.20 4.45 -12.67
C TYR A 222 -15.63 4.63 -11.21
N GLU A 223 -14.80 4.24 -10.24
CA GLU A 223 -15.00 4.45 -8.80
C GLU A 223 -15.05 5.94 -8.41
N ASN A 224 -14.41 6.81 -9.21
CA ASN A 224 -14.52 8.26 -9.09
C ASN A 224 -15.94 8.80 -9.34
N LYS A 225 -16.86 7.99 -9.88
CA LYS A 225 -18.19 8.47 -10.30
C LYS A 225 -19.30 8.30 -9.26
N ASN A 226 -19.22 7.36 -8.30
CA ASN A 226 -20.38 7.03 -7.45
C ASN A 226 -20.12 6.65 -5.97
N ASN A 227 -18.89 6.80 -5.43
CA ASN A 227 -18.62 6.52 -4.02
C ASN A 227 -18.26 7.78 -3.22
N LEU A 228 -18.72 7.86 -1.96
CA LEU A 228 -18.27 8.87 -1.00
C LEU A 228 -16.81 8.61 -0.65
N LYS A 229 -15.90 9.37 -1.27
CA LYS A 229 -14.47 9.37 -0.95
C LYS A 229 -14.22 10.28 0.25
N LEU A 230 -13.54 9.74 1.27
CA LEU A 230 -13.14 10.54 2.43
C LEU A 230 -11.98 11.45 2.03
N PRO A 231 -12.05 12.76 2.34
CA PRO A 231 -10.91 13.64 2.23
C PRO A 231 -9.82 13.21 3.22
N THR A 232 -8.84 12.46 2.73
CA THR A 232 -7.61 12.16 3.48
C THR A 232 -6.67 13.34 3.28
N SER A 233 -6.28 13.98 4.38
CA SER A 233 -5.21 14.98 4.37
C SER A 233 -4.04 14.34 3.63
N PRO A 234 -3.44 15.02 2.63
CA PRO A 234 -2.30 14.45 1.94
C PRO A 234 -1.32 14.05 3.02
N ALA A 235 -1.04 12.73 3.10
CA ALA A 235 0.17 12.31 3.78
C ALA A 235 1.28 13.17 3.15
N PRO A 236 2.20 13.75 3.94
CA PRO A 236 3.33 14.46 3.35
C PRO A 236 3.87 13.52 2.29
N MET A 237 3.83 13.97 1.03
CA MET A 237 4.32 13.17 -0.06
C MET A 237 5.80 12.98 0.20
N ILE A 238 6.15 11.90 0.90
CA ILE A 238 7.37 11.21 0.59
C ILE A 238 7.06 10.72 -0.81
N GLU A 239 7.53 11.46 -1.80
CA GLU A 239 7.54 11.05 -3.18
C GLU A 239 8.13 9.64 -3.18
N VAL A 240 7.26 8.63 -3.21
CA VAL A 240 7.67 7.25 -3.45
C VAL A 240 7.98 7.28 -4.93
N PRO A 241 9.25 7.18 -5.32
CA PRO A 241 9.60 7.22 -6.72
C PRO A 241 8.84 6.11 -7.42
N THR A 242 8.28 6.41 -8.58
CA THR A 242 7.67 5.36 -9.41
C THR A 242 8.70 4.26 -9.67
N VAL A 243 8.25 3.02 -9.94
CA VAL A 243 9.17 1.91 -10.22
C VAL A 243 10.10 2.25 -11.39
N GLU A 244 9.62 3.05 -12.34
CA GLU A 244 10.40 3.57 -13.46
C GLU A 244 11.43 4.61 -13.02
N GLU A 245 11.05 5.60 -12.20
CA GLU A 245 11.98 6.58 -11.63
C GLU A 245 13.09 5.91 -10.79
N PHE A 246 12.74 4.88 -10.01
CA PHE A 246 13.71 4.15 -9.20
C PHE A 246 14.70 3.37 -10.06
N ASN A 247 14.24 2.74 -11.14
CA ASN A 247 15.08 1.92 -12.00
C ASN A 247 15.95 2.75 -12.96
N ASN A 248 15.57 4.00 -13.23
CA ASN A 248 16.29 4.91 -14.13
C ASN A 248 17.24 5.87 -13.39
N ALA A 249 17.25 5.85 -12.05
CA ALA A 249 18.06 6.75 -11.23
C ALA A 249 19.58 6.50 -11.35
N SER A 250 20.35 7.50 -11.76
CA SER A 250 21.81 7.41 -11.88
C SER A 250 22.53 7.19 -10.54
N ALA A 251 21.92 7.63 -9.43
CA ALA A 251 22.44 7.55 -8.08
C ALA A 251 21.31 7.42 -7.04
N PHE A 252 21.66 6.96 -5.84
CA PHE A 252 20.74 6.77 -4.71
C PHE A 252 21.28 7.40 -3.44
N ILE A 253 20.42 7.98 -2.61
CA ILE A 253 20.75 8.60 -1.34
C ILE A 253 20.22 7.78 -0.16
N ASP A 254 21.07 7.56 0.84
CA ASP A 254 20.68 6.89 2.09
C ASP A 254 20.10 7.87 3.13
N GLU A 255 19.60 7.34 4.26
CA GLU A 255 19.06 8.16 5.36
C GLU A 255 20.09 9.10 6.00
N LYS A 256 21.39 8.86 5.79
CA LYS A 256 22.49 9.69 6.30
C LYS A 256 22.91 10.76 5.30
N GLY A 257 22.29 10.81 4.11
CA GLY A 257 22.62 11.74 3.04
C GLY A 257 23.81 11.30 2.18
N HIS A 258 24.29 10.06 2.32
CA HIS A 258 25.35 9.54 1.46
C HIS A 258 24.79 9.13 0.09
N ILE A 259 25.51 9.48 -0.96
CA ILE A 259 25.08 9.26 -2.34
C ILE A 259 25.87 8.11 -2.94
N TYR A 260 25.19 7.10 -3.45
CA TYR A 260 25.72 5.86 -4.03
C TYR A 260 25.53 5.86 -5.54
N PHE A 261 26.58 5.57 -6.30
CA PHE A 261 26.57 5.60 -7.76
C PHE A 261 27.61 4.64 -8.36
N VAL A 262 27.42 4.25 -9.62
CA VAL A 262 28.34 3.36 -10.33
C VAL A 262 29.43 4.16 -11.03
N ARG A 263 30.69 3.76 -10.84
CA ARG A 263 31.86 4.36 -11.49
C ARG A 263 32.79 3.27 -12.05
N GLY A 264 33.47 3.59 -13.15
CA GLY A 264 34.60 2.79 -13.65
C GLY A 264 35.81 2.86 -12.70
N GLY A 265 36.49 1.73 -12.51
CA GLY A 265 37.79 1.66 -11.87
C GLY A 265 38.90 2.26 -12.73
N ILE A 266 40.12 2.30 -12.19
CA ILE A 266 41.30 2.79 -12.92
C ILE A 266 41.47 1.96 -14.20
N GLY A 267 41.40 2.61 -15.36
CA GLY A 267 41.48 1.95 -16.68
C GLY A 267 40.15 1.57 -17.32
N ASN A 268 38.99 1.88 -16.70
CA ASN A 268 37.63 1.65 -17.23
C ASN A 268 37.30 0.20 -17.64
N SER A 269 38.11 -0.78 -17.26
CA SER A 269 37.88 -2.20 -17.55
C SER A 269 36.90 -2.88 -16.60
N GLU A 270 36.67 -2.28 -15.42
CA GLU A 270 35.79 -2.81 -14.38
C GLU A 270 34.97 -1.67 -13.74
N PHE A 271 33.77 -1.98 -13.27
CA PHE A 271 32.82 -1.04 -12.68
C PHE A 271 32.50 -1.43 -11.25
N LYS A 272 32.33 -0.45 -10.37
CA LYS A 272 31.98 -0.66 -8.96
C LYS A 272 31.11 0.46 -8.43
N VAL A 273 30.37 0.18 -7.36
CA VAL A 273 29.63 1.18 -6.60
C VAL A 273 30.56 1.98 -5.69
N TYR A 274 30.48 3.29 -5.80
CA TYR A 274 31.12 4.27 -4.92
C TYR A 274 30.06 4.99 -4.11
N PHE A 275 30.49 5.64 -3.03
CA PHE A 275 29.66 6.59 -2.30
C PHE A 275 30.40 7.91 -2.03
N ALA A 276 29.64 9.00 -2.05
CA ALA A 276 30.05 10.34 -1.62
C ALA A 276 29.28 10.71 -0.35
N LYS A 277 29.88 11.51 0.52
CA LYS A 277 29.21 11.91 1.77
C LYS A 277 28.27 13.10 1.62
N THR A 278 28.46 13.90 0.56
CA THR A 278 27.69 15.11 0.30
C THR A 278 27.35 15.22 -1.18
N LEU A 279 26.31 15.99 -1.51
CA LEU A 279 25.96 16.30 -2.90
C LEU A 279 27.09 17.02 -3.64
N SER A 280 27.83 17.89 -2.95
CA SER A 280 28.99 18.58 -3.51
C SER A 280 30.11 17.61 -3.87
N ASP A 281 30.39 16.64 -3.01
CA ASP A 281 31.41 15.60 -3.24
C ASP A 281 31.02 14.71 -4.45
N TYR A 282 29.74 14.36 -4.56
CA TYR A 282 29.21 13.63 -5.73
C TYR A 282 29.33 14.43 -7.02
N LYS A 283 28.83 15.68 -7.05
CA LYS A 283 28.84 16.52 -8.26
C LYS A 283 30.26 16.84 -8.76
N ASN A 284 31.22 16.97 -7.84
CA ASN A 284 32.60 17.31 -8.18
C ASN A 284 33.53 16.08 -8.27
N ASP A 285 33.00 14.85 -8.16
CA ASP A 285 33.77 13.60 -8.06
C ASP A 285 34.91 13.66 -7.02
N PHE A 286 34.67 14.38 -5.91
CA PHE A 286 35.65 14.68 -4.88
C PHE A 286 35.37 13.87 -3.62
N ARG A 287 36.42 13.31 -2.99
CA ARG A 287 36.30 12.50 -1.75
C ARG A 287 35.29 11.34 -1.86
N VAL A 288 35.27 10.69 -3.01
CA VAL A 288 34.43 9.51 -3.26
C VAL A 288 35.15 8.24 -2.81
N HIS A 289 34.40 7.29 -2.25
CA HIS A 289 34.97 6.07 -1.68
C HIS A 289 34.29 4.84 -2.26
N GLY A 290 35.08 3.83 -2.65
CA GLY A 290 34.53 2.55 -3.11
C GLY A 290 33.80 1.84 -1.96
N VAL A 291 32.58 1.36 -2.21
CA VAL A 291 31.80 0.68 -1.18
C VAL A 291 32.45 -0.65 -0.82
N LYS A 292 32.70 -0.87 0.48
CA LYS A 292 33.27 -2.11 1.02
C LYS A 292 32.14 -3.05 1.45
N SER A 293 31.40 -3.56 0.47
CA SER A 293 30.33 -4.54 0.68
C SER A 293 30.56 -5.75 -0.23
N PRO A 294 30.45 -6.99 0.27
CA PRO A 294 30.53 -8.18 -0.58
C PRO A 294 29.37 -8.26 -1.59
N LEU A 295 28.28 -7.53 -1.33
CA LEU A 295 27.13 -7.43 -2.24
C LEU A 295 27.37 -6.47 -3.41
N LEU A 296 28.45 -5.69 -3.38
CA LEU A 296 28.79 -4.69 -4.39
C LEU A 296 30.22 -4.92 -4.91
N PRO A 297 30.48 -6.06 -5.56
CA PRO A 297 31.80 -6.39 -6.10
C PRO A 297 32.14 -5.54 -7.33
N TYR A 298 33.37 -5.69 -7.82
CA TYR A 298 33.71 -5.22 -9.17
C TYR A 298 32.99 -6.06 -10.22
N ARG A 299 32.48 -5.41 -11.27
CA ARG A 299 31.79 -6.03 -12.41
C ARG A 299 32.46 -5.66 -13.72
N LYS A 300 32.27 -6.50 -14.74
CA LYS A 300 32.84 -6.25 -16.07
C LYS A 300 32.05 -5.21 -16.86
N THR A 301 30.76 -5.05 -16.56
CA THR A 301 29.90 -4.08 -17.22
C THR A 301 29.28 -3.09 -16.23
N ARG A 302 29.02 -1.86 -16.71
CA ARG A 302 28.31 -0.84 -15.94
C ARG A 302 26.90 -1.31 -15.55
N GLY A 303 26.22 -2.03 -16.44
CA GLY A 303 24.87 -2.56 -16.21
C GLY A 303 24.80 -3.57 -15.07
N GLU A 304 25.78 -4.48 -14.97
CA GLU A 304 25.85 -5.43 -13.85
C GLU A 304 26.08 -4.72 -12.50
N ALA A 305 27.03 -3.76 -12.46
CA ALA A 305 27.28 -2.98 -11.24
C ALA A 305 26.06 -2.12 -10.86
N TYR A 306 25.29 -1.68 -11.85
CA TYR A 306 24.07 -0.91 -11.64
C TYR A 306 22.91 -1.78 -11.14
N ALA A 307 22.76 -3.01 -11.65
CA ALA A 307 21.78 -3.96 -11.13
C ALA A 307 22.06 -4.34 -9.67
N ASP A 308 23.35 -4.49 -9.30
CA ASP A 308 23.77 -4.68 -7.91
C ASP A 308 23.42 -3.46 -7.04
N LEU A 309 23.65 -2.23 -7.55
CA LEU A 309 23.29 -0.99 -6.86
C LEU A 309 21.78 -0.88 -6.64
N ILE A 310 20.95 -1.15 -7.65
CA ILE A 310 19.47 -1.15 -7.51
C ILE A 310 19.03 -2.13 -6.43
N SER A 311 19.56 -3.35 -6.47
CA SER A 311 19.20 -4.40 -5.49
C SER A 311 19.60 -4.00 -4.07
N TYR A 312 20.79 -3.40 -3.93
CA TYR A 312 21.30 -2.88 -2.68
C TYR A 312 20.48 -1.69 -2.16
N ALA A 313 20.11 -0.76 -3.04
CA ALA A 313 19.29 0.41 -2.72
C ALA A 313 17.89 0.01 -2.24
N ARG A 314 17.25 -0.98 -2.88
CA ARG A 314 15.95 -1.52 -2.44
C ARG A 314 16.03 -2.15 -1.06
N ASN A 315 17.02 -3.01 -0.82
CA ASN A 315 17.22 -3.66 0.48
C ASN A 315 17.46 -2.62 1.59
N LYS A 316 18.25 -1.58 1.29
CA LYS A 316 18.58 -0.51 2.24
C LYS A 316 17.58 0.63 2.30
N LYS A 317 16.44 0.54 1.60
CA LYS A 317 15.40 1.58 1.52
C LYS A 317 15.96 2.96 1.14
N MET A 318 16.96 2.98 0.28
CA MET A 318 17.55 4.22 -0.26
C MET A 318 16.58 4.87 -1.25
N LYS A 319 16.68 6.18 -1.41
CA LYS A 319 15.85 6.93 -2.37
C LYS A 319 16.67 7.28 -3.61
N PRO A 320 16.10 7.28 -4.82
CA PRO A 320 16.69 7.91 -5.99
C PRO A 320 17.15 9.33 -5.67
N LEU A 321 18.36 9.67 -6.10
CA LEU A 321 18.82 11.05 -6.03
C LEU A 321 18.07 11.83 -7.12
N LYS A 322 17.23 12.78 -6.71
CA LYS A 322 16.66 13.77 -7.62
C LYS A 322 17.73 14.81 -7.90
N GLU A 323 18.21 14.88 -9.13
CA GLU A 323 19.03 15.99 -9.57
C GLU A 323 18.08 17.17 -9.81
N ASP A 324 18.06 18.14 -8.89
CA ASP A 324 17.42 19.43 -9.17
C ASP A 324 18.13 20.03 -10.40
N ASN A 325 17.39 20.18 -11.49
CA ASN A 325 17.86 20.88 -12.71
C ASN A 325 18.11 22.36 -12.42
#